data_AF-A0A9P6BSI4-F1
#
_entry.id   AF-A0A9P6BSI4-F1
#
_cell.length_a   1.000
_cell.length_b   1.000
_cell.length_c   1.000
_cell.angle_alpha   90.00
_cell.angle_beta   90.00
_cell.angle_gamma   90.00
#
_symmetry.space_group_name_H-M   'P 1'
#
loop_
_entity.id
_entity.type
_entity.pdbx_description
1 polymer ?
#
loop_
_entity_poly.entity_id
_entity_poly.type
_entity_poly.pdbx_seq_one_letter_code
_entity_poly.pdbx_strand_id
1 'polypeptide(L)' 'MSQAKSYVAFHDLTPKGTFLWASPTVVDILGFTPEELLGTSPYDHILEEDHHLTQSVQKECIMSDMVAGQVTYRVRTKD' A
#
# COMPACT_ATOMS: atom_id res chain seq x y z
N MET A 1 4.16 11.88 -23.84
CA MET A 1 4.64 11.76 -22.45
C MET A 1 3.97 10.53 -21.86
N SER A 2 4.73 9.55 -21.36
CA SER A 2 4.14 8.39 -20.68
C SER A 2 3.46 8.86 -19.41
N GLN A 3 2.18 8.52 -19.20
CA GLN A 3 1.51 8.73 -17.92
C GLN A 3 2.26 7.91 -16.85
N ALA A 4 2.45 8.48 -15.66
CA ALA A 4 2.97 7.72 -14.52
C ALA A 4 1.96 6.60 -14.18
N LYS A 5 2.43 5.35 -14.12
CA LYS A 5 1.57 4.23 -13.73
C LYS A 5 1.23 4.38 -12.25
N SER A 6 -0.06 4.28 -11.90
CA SER A 6 -0.53 4.28 -10.51
C SER A 6 -1.62 3.23 -10.31
N TYR A 7 -1.78 2.80 -9.05
CA TYR A 7 -2.91 2.00 -8.61
C TYR A 7 -3.50 2.63 -7.35
N VAL A 8 -4.74 2.29 -7.05
CA VAL A 8 -5.44 2.71 -5.83
C VAL A 8 -5.75 1.46 -5.02
N ALA A 9 -5.62 1.55 -3.71
CA ALA A 9 -6.02 0.49 -2.80
C ALA A 9 -6.70 1.08 -1.58
N PHE A 10 -7.62 0.30 -1.00
CA PHE A 10 -8.25 0.60 0.27
C PHE A 10 -7.78 -0.43 1.30
N HIS A 11 -7.47 0.06 2.49
CA HIS A 11 -7.04 -0.77 3.61
C HIS A 11 -7.95 -0.51 4.81
N ASP A 12 -8.03 -1.47 5.72
CA ASP A 12 -8.59 -1.20 7.04
C ASP A 12 -7.70 -0.20 7.82
N LEU A 13 -8.27 0.38 8.88
CA LEU A 13 -7.54 1.32 9.74
C LEU A 13 -6.84 0.61 10.91
N THR A 14 -6.56 -0.69 10.78
CA THR A 14 -5.79 -1.42 11.78
C THR A 14 -4.28 -1.24 11.55
N PRO A 15 -3.43 -1.52 12.54
CA PRO A 15 -1.98 -1.49 12.34
C PRO A 15 -1.48 -2.44 11.24
N LYS A 16 -2.25 -3.49 10.90
CA LYS A 16 -1.92 -4.40 9.81
C LYS A 16 -2.26 -3.78 8.44
N GLY A 17 -3.20 -2.83 8.39
CA GLY A 17 -3.64 -2.18 7.16
C GLY A 17 -4.11 -3.19 6.13
N THR A 18 -5.00 -4.11 6.50
CA THR A 18 -5.41 -5.22 5.62
C THR A 18 -6.01 -4.69 4.33
N PHE A 19 -5.58 -5.21 3.16
CA PHE A 19 -6.19 -4.86 1.88
C PHE A 19 -7.67 -5.25 1.84
N LEU A 20 -8.53 -4.27 1.60
CA LEU A 20 -9.98 -4.42 1.40
C LEU A 20 -10.36 -4.36 -0.07
N TRP A 21 -9.54 -3.67 -0.87
CA TRP A 21 -9.73 -3.52 -2.32
C TRP A 21 -8.44 -3.01 -2.97
N ALA A 22 -8.20 -3.39 -4.23
CA ALA A 22 -7.12 -2.85 -5.06
C ALA A 22 -7.60 -2.70 -6.52
N SER A 23 -7.15 -1.65 -7.21
CA SER A 23 -7.48 -1.44 -8.62
C SER A 23 -6.78 -2.46 -9.53
N PRO A 24 -7.38 -2.88 -10.66
CA PRO A 24 -6.78 -3.87 -11.58
C PRO A 24 -5.40 -3.47 -12.13
N THR A 25 -5.09 -2.16 -12.17
CA THR A 25 -3.79 -1.64 -12.60
C THR A 25 -2.62 -2.06 -11.71
N VAL A 26 -2.88 -2.62 -10.52
CA VAL A 26 -1.84 -3.18 -9.65
C VAL A 26 -1.08 -4.33 -10.29
N VAL A 27 -1.70 -5.05 -11.23
CA VAL A 27 -1.05 -6.11 -12.02
C VAL A 27 0.10 -5.53 -12.85
N ASP A 28 -0.13 -4.40 -13.53
CA ASP A 28 0.86 -3.78 -14.41
C ASP A 28 2.02 -3.07 -13.66
N ILE A 29 1.87 -2.90 -12.34
CA ILE A 29 2.80 -2.14 -11.48
C ILE A 29 3.57 -3.08 -10.54
N LEU A 30 2.86 -3.99 -9.86
CA LEU A 30 3.44 -4.87 -8.85
C LEU A 30 3.41 -6.36 -9.24
N GLY A 31 2.64 -6.74 -10.26
CA GLY A 31 2.50 -8.13 -10.70
C GLY A 31 1.48 -8.96 -9.92
N PHE A 32 0.94 -8.44 -8.81
CA PHE A 32 -0.13 -9.10 -8.05
C PHE A 32 -1.49 -8.85 -8.67
N THR A 33 -2.38 -9.84 -8.62
CA THR A 33 -3.80 -9.63 -8.88
C THR A 33 -4.48 -9.00 -7.66
N PRO A 34 -5.59 -8.25 -7.84
CA PRO A 34 -6.36 -7.74 -6.69
C PRO A 34 -6.75 -8.86 -5.72
N GLU A 35 -7.14 -10.01 -6.22
CA GLU A 35 -7.58 -11.17 -5.43
C GLU A 35 -6.46 -11.74 -4.56
N GLU A 36 -5.21 -11.70 -5.03
CA GLU A 36 -4.04 -12.12 -4.24
C GLU A 36 -3.70 -11.14 -3.12
N LEU A 37 -4.04 -9.86 -3.27
CA LEU A 37 -3.80 -8.84 -2.26
C LEU A 37 -4.88 -8.83 -1.17
N LEU A 38 -6.14 -9.13 -1.51
CA LEU A 38 -7.25 -9.10 -0.55
C LEU A 38 -6.95 -9.96 0.70
N GLY A 39 -7.09 -9.35 1.88
CA GLY A 39 -6.83 -10.02 3.17
C GLY A 39 -5.35 -10.07 3.60
N THR A 40 -4.41 -9.68 2.74
CA THR A 40 -2.99 -9.54 3.07
C THR A 40 -2.67 -8.17 3.67
N SER A 41 -1.45 -8.00 4.17
CA SER A 41 -0.94 -6.71 4.62
C SER A 41 0.00 -6.10 3.57
N PRO A 42 -0.03 -4.77 3.33
CA PRO A 42 0.99 -4.11 2.52
C PRO A 42 2.41 -4.33 3.10
N TYR A 43 2.54 -4.55 4.41
CA TYR A 43 3.81 -4.85 5.06
C TYR A 43 4.41 -6.22 4.67
N ASP A 44 3.60 -7.15 4.14
CA ASP A 44 4.09 -8.41 3.59
C ASP A 44 4.90 -8.19 2.29
N HIS A 45 4.69 -7.04 1.64
CA HIS A 45 5.31 -6.69 0.34
C HIS A 45 6.32 -5.54 0.45
N ILE A 46 6.13 -4.59 1.38
CA ILE A 46 7.08 -3.50 1.64
C ILE A 46 8.37 -4.09 2.21
N LEU A 47 9.53 -3.57 1.79
CA LEU A 47 10.81 -3.98 2.37
C LEU A 47 10.83 -3.66 3.88
N GLU A 48 11.29 -4.60 4.69
CA GLU A 48 11.26 -4.49 6.17
C GLU A 48 11.96 -3.22 6.68
N GLU A 49 13.06 -2.83 6.04
CA GLU A 49 13.78 -1.59 6.33
C GLU A 49 12.92 -0.32 6.16
N ASP A 50 11.89 -0.36 5.32
CA ASP A 50 11.01 0.79 5.04
C ASP A 50 9.69 0.75 5.84
N HIS A 51 9.41 -0.30 6.62
CA HIS A 51 8.16 -0.42 7.41
C HIS A 51 7.94 0.77 8.35
N HIS A 52 9.01 1.25 8.99
CA HIS A 52 8.92 2.35 9.95
C HIS A 52 8.46 3.67 9.31
N LEU A 53 8.75 3.89 8.01
CA LEU A 53 8.36 5.08 7.27
C LEU A 53 6.84 5.10 7.06
N THR A 54 6.28 3.97 6.63
CA THR A 54 4.85 3.86 6.30
C THR A 54 3.98 3.75 7.56
N GLN A 55 4.44 3.03 8.59
CA GLN A 55 3.73 2.91 9.88
C GLN A 55 3.58 4.25 10.59
N SER A 56 4.62 5.09 10.57
CA SER A 56 4.58 6.41 11.21
C SER A 56 3.52 7.30 10.56
N VAL A 57 3.51 7.36 9.22
CA VAL A 57 2.52 8.14 8.46
C VAL A 57 1.12 7.57 8.62
N GLN A 58 0.94 6.25 8.52
CA GLN A 58 -0.38 5.61 8.72
C GLN A 58 -0.94 5.95 10.10
N LYS A 59 -0.13 5.80 11.16
CA LYS A 59 -0.54 6.09 12.53
C LYS A 59 -0.92 7.55 12.69
N GLU A 60 -0.12 8.48 12.18
CA GLU A 60 -0.43 9.91 12.26
C GLU A 60 -1.72 10.24 11.50
N CYS A 61 -1.92 9.68 10.30
CA CYS A 61 -3.13 9.92 9.54
C CYS A 61 -4.40 9.45 10.26
N ILE A 62 -4.35 8.25 10.87
CA ILE A 62 -5.48 7.69 11.63
C ILE A 62 -5.74 8.50 12.90
N MET A 63 -4.69 8.83 13.66
CA MET A 63 -4.84 9.48 14.98
C MET A 63 -5.26 10.94 14.88
N SER A 64 -4.88 11.62 13.79
CA SER A 64 -5.13 13.05 13.59
C SER A 64 -6.28 13.34 12.62
N ASP A 65 -7.01 12.31 12.19
CA ASP A 65 -8.08 12.40 11.18
C ASP A 65 -7.62 13.14 9.92
N MET A 66 -6.38 12.89 9.50
CA MET A 66 -5.79 13.58 8.35
C MET A 66 -6.26 12.96 7.05
N VAL A 67 -6.61 13.83 6.10
CA VAL A 67 -7.19 13.44 4.81
C VAL A 67 -6.14 12.86 3.85
N ALA A 68 -4.85 13.11 4.07
CA ALA A 68 -3.77 12.58 3.23
C ALA A 68 -2.41 12.55 3.95
N GLY A 69 -1.61 11.53 3.65
CA GLY A 69 -0.18 11.45 3.95
C GLY A 69 0.58 11.00 2.71
N GLN A 70 1.83 11.46 2.57
CA GLN A 70 2.70 11.04 1.47
C GLN A 70 3.95 10.38 2.03
N VAL A 71 4.30 9.22 1.48
CA VAL A 71 5.49 8.46 1.86
C VAL A 71 6.09 7.82 0.61
N THR A 72 7.42 7.76 0.56
CA THR A 72 8.17 7.04 -0.47
C THR A 72 8.83 5.84 0.18
N TYR A 73 8.60 4.66 -0.37
CA TYR A 73 9.12 3.39 0.15
C TYR A 73 9.34 2.40 -1.00
N ARG A 74 10.08 1.33 -0.73
CA ARG A 74 10.32 0.23 -1.66
C ARG A 74 9.36 -0.91 -1.38
N VAL A 75 8.84 -1.51 -2.44
CA VAL A 75 7.93 -2.65 -2.40
C VAL A 75 8.48 -3.76 -3.30
N ARG A 76 8.36 -5.01 -2.87
CA ARG A 76 8.68 -6.18 -3.69
C ARG A 76 7.58 -6.38 -4.71
N THR A 77 7.97 -6.49 -5.98
CA THR A 77 7.12 -7.01 -7.04
C THR A 77 6.98 -8.52 -6.89
N LYS A 78 5.97 -9.10 -7.56
CA LYS A 78 5.73 -10.54 -7.55
C LYS A 78 6.86 -11.33 -8.26
N ASP A 79 7.50 -10.71 -9.25
CA ASP A 79 8.64 -11.23 -10.01
C ASP A 79 9.92 -10.43 -9.73
#